data_AF-A0A7K2QI62-F1
#
_entry.id   AF-A0A7K2QI62-F1
#
_cell.length_a   1.000
_cell.length_b   1.000
_cell.length_c   1.000
_cell.angle_alpha   90.00
_cell.angle_beta   90.00
_cell.angle_gamma   90.00
#
_symmetry.space_group_name_H-M   'P 1'
#
loop_
_entity.id
_entity.type
_entity.pdbx_description
1 polymer ?
#
loop_
_entity_poly.entity_id
_entity_poly.type
_entity_poly.pdbx_seq_one_letter_code
_entity_poly.pdbx_strand_id
1 'polypeptide(L)'
;GASADLATIVSGLGSLTTGAAELMEGGAVKQTMVAMEHGSVFVMAISDGSLLGVHATPDCDMSVVAYHMALFVGRAGHVLTPEVRSELRQSMEKTP
;
A
#
# COMPACT_ATOMS: atom_id res chain seq x y z
N GLY A 1 -13.14 0.49 -11.72
CA GLY A 1 -13.23 1.92 -11.37
C GLY A 1 -11.91 2.31 -10.77
N ALA A 2 -11.36 3.49 -11.08
CA ALA A 2 -9.93 3.81 -10.94
C ALA A 2 -9.24 3.36 -9.62
N SER A 3 -9.94 3.40 -8.48
CA SER A 3 -9.40 2.91 -7.19
C SER A 3 -9.21 1.38 -7.13
N ALA A 4 -10.10 0.60 -7.74
CA ALA A 4 -9.99 -0.86 -7.82
C ALA A 4 -8.84 -1.29 -8.74
N ASP A 5 -8.59 -0.50 -9.78
CA ASP A 5 -7.50 -0.73 -10.73
C ASP A 5 -6.14 -0.48 -10.04
N LEU A 6 -6.02 0.60 -9.26
CA LEU A 6 -4.83 0.86 -8.44
C LEU A 6 -4.63 -0.20 -7.36
N ALA A 7 -5.68 -0.62 -6.64
CA ALA A 7 -5.57 -1.67 -5.63
C ALA A 7 -5.09 -3.00 -6.22
N THR A 8 -5.51 -3.33 -7.44
CA THR A 8 -5.05 -4.53 -8.17
C THR A 8 -3.55 -4.45 -8.45
N ILE A 9 -3.08 -3.30 -8.97
CA ILE A 9 -1.66 -3.06 -9.25
C ILE A 9 -0.83 -3.17 -7.95
N VAL A 10 -1.28 -2.53 -6.88
CA VAL A 10 -0.60 -2.51 -5.57
C VAL A 10 -0.47 -3.93 -5.00
N SER A 11 -1.54 -4.73 -5.06
CA SER A 11 -1.54 -6.12 -4.60
C SER A 11 -0.57 -7.00 -5.40
N GLY A 12 -0.55 -6.83 -6.73
CA GLY A 12 0.39 -7.53 -7.60
C GLY A 12 1.85 -7.18 -7.30
N LEU A 13 2.16 -5.89 -7.13
CA LEU A 13 3.50 -5.42 -6.76
C LEU A 13 3.93 -5.95 -5.39
N GLY A 14 3.04 -5.90 -4.38
CA GLY A 14 3.32 -6.42 -3.05
C GLY A 14 3.64 -7.91 -3.05
N SER A 15 2.88 -8.71 -3.80
CA SER A 15 3.09 -10.16 -3.90
C SER A 15 4.41 -10.50 -4.61
N LEU A 16 4.70 -9.84 -5.74
CA LEU A 16 5.91 -10.06 -6.52
C LEU A 16 7.17 -9.71 -5.71
N THR A 17 7.16 -8.55 -5.06
CA THR A 17 8.32 -8.08 -4.29
C THR A 17 8.54 -8.90 -3.03
N THR A 18 7.47 -9.40 -2.40
CA THR A 18 7.58 -10.36 -1.28
C THR A 18 8.27 -11.65 -1.74
N GLY A 19 7.80 -12.27 -2.83
CA GLY A 19 8.44 -13.48 -3.38
C GLY A 19 9.89 -13.25 -3.83
N ALA A 20 10.19 -12.08 -4.39
CA ALA A 20 11.56 -11.71 -4.73
C ALA A 20 12.45 -11.62 -3.49
N ALA A 21 11.96 -11.00 -2.41
CA ALA A 21 12.72 -10.87 -1.17
C ALA A 21 12.97 -12.22 -0.49
N GLU A 22 12.00 -13.15 -0.55
CA GLU A 22 12.19 -14.53 -0.09
C GLU A 22 13.25 -15.27 -0.90
N LEU A 23 13.17 -15.21 -2.24
CA LEU A 23 14.14 -15.84 -3.14
C LEU A 23 15.57 -15.31 -2.93
N MET A 24 15.68 -14.02 -2.62
CA MET A 24 16.97 -13.33 -2.44
C MET A 24 17.50 -13.39 -1.00
N GLU A 25 16.78 -14.03 -0.07
CA GLU A 25 17.06 -13.99 1.38
C GLU A 25 17.22 -12.54 1.90
N GLY A 26 16.49 -11.58 1.30
CA GLY A 26 16.62 -10.14 1.55
C GLY A 26 15.86 -9.63 2.77
N GLY A 27 15.08 -10.48 3.43
CA GLY A 27 14.20 -10.12 4.54
C GLY A 27 12.94 -9.39 4.11
N ALA A 28 12.28 -8.68 5.04
CA ALA A 28 11.00 -8.02 4.76
C ALA A 28 11.16 -6.82 3.80
N VAL A 29 10.28 -6.74 2.81
CA VAL A 29 10.19 -5.58 1.90
C VAL A 29 9.77 -4.35 2.68
N LYS A 30 10.66 -3.36 2.75
CA LYS A 30 10.36 -2.08 3.43
C LYS A 30 9.54 -1.14 2.57
N GLN A 31 9.84 -1.09 1.26
CA GLN A 31 9.24 -0.17 0.32
C GLN A 31 9.45 -0.65 -1.12
N THR A 32 8.46 -0.46 -1.97
CA THR A 32 8.55 -0.61 -3.42
C THR A 32 8.24 0.72 -4.09
N MET A 33 9.05 1.11 -5.09
CA MET A 33 8.84 2.33 -5.88
C MET A 33 8.96 1.99 -7.38
N VAL A 34 7.95 2.39 -8.16
CA VAL A 34 7.97 2.30 -9.61
C VAL A 34 7.99 3.73 -10.16
N ALA A 35 9.09 4.11 -10.79
CA ALA A 35 9.22 5.39 -11.47
C ALA A 35 8.79 5.23 -12.95
N MET A 36 7.97 6.17 -13.42
CA MET A 36 7.43 6.21 -14.78
C MET A 36 7.68 7.60 -15.38
N GLU A 37 7.56 7.73 -16.70
CA GLU A 37 7.72 9.01 -17.40
C GLU A 37 6.74 10.08 -16.88
N HIS A 38 5.54 9.67 -16.47
CA HIS A 38 4.48 10.56 -16.01
C HIS A 38 4.01 10.23 -14.59
N GLY A 39 4.97 10.00 -13.69
CA GLY A 39 4.70 9.91 -12.26
C GLY A 39 5.36 8.71 -11.62
N SER A 40 4.87 8.34 -10.45
CA SER A 40 5.40 7.21 -9.70
C SER A 40 4.32 6.52 -8.87
N VAL A 41 4.55 5.24 -8.60
CA VAL A 41 3.76 4.46 -7.66
C VAL A 41 4.64 3.99 -6.52
N PHE A 42 4.18 4.22 -5.29
CA PHE A 42 4.81 3.73 -4.07
C PHE A 42 3.91 2.71 -3.40
N VAL A 43 4.52 1.63 -2.90
CA VAL A 43 3.84 0.61 -2.12
C VAL A 43 4.60 0.39 -0.81
N MET A 44 3.88 0.49 0.31
CA MET A 44 4.39 0.18 1.65
C MET A 44 3.52 -0.87 2.32
N ALA A 45 4.16 -1.80 3.02
CA ALA A 45 3.48 -2.69 3.95
C ALA A 45 3.06 -1.90 5.20
N ILE A 46 1.85 -2.17 5.69
CA ILE A 46 1.35 -1.54 6.93
C ILE A 46 1.46 -2.52 8.10
N SER A 47 0.52 -3.46 8.16
CA SER A 47 0.40 -4.53 9.15
C SER A 47 -0.56 -5.58 8.58
N ASP A 48 -0.45 -6.82 9.04
CA ASP A 48 -1.41 -7.90 8.75
C ASP A 48 -1.75 -8.07 7.26
N GLY A 49 -0.70 -8.09 6.42
CA GLY A 49 -0.82 -8.25 4.97
C GLY A 49 -1.45 -7.07 4.22
N SER A 50 -1.78 -5.96 4.89
CA SER A 50 -2.33 -4.76 4.25
C SER A 50 -1.24 -3.91 3.60
N LEU A 51 -1.58 -3.27 2.47
CA LEU A 51 -0.68 -2.45 1.67
C LEU A 51 -1.25 -1.03 1.50
N LEU A 52 -0.38 -0.03 1.60
CA LEU A 52 -0.66 1.35 1.19
C LEU A 52 -0.08 1.59 -0.20
N GLY A 53 -0.93 1.94 -1.16
CA GLY A 53 -0.53 2.36 -2.50
C GLY A 53 -0.74 3.85 -2.72
N VAL A 54 0.27 4.55 -3.22
CA VAL A 54 0.20 5.97 -3.56
C VAL A 54 0.67 6.18 -4.99
N HIS A 55 -0.15 6.84 -5.81
CA HIS A 55 0.23 7.33 -7.13
C HIS A 55 0.51 8.83 -7.04
N ALA A 56 1.71 9.23 -7.44
CA ALA A 56 2.16 10.61 -7.37
C ALA A 56 2.49 11.14 -8.77
N THR A 57 2.12 12.39 -9.02
CA THR A 57 2.44 13.09 -10.27
C THR A 57 3.92 13.50 -10.30
N PRO A 58 4.49 13.79 -11.47
CA PRO A 58 5.91 14.12 -11.61
C PRO A 58 6.39 15.34 -10.81
N ASP A 59 5.49 16.26 -10.51
CA ASP A 59 5.73 17.53 -9.81
C ASP A 59 5.65 17.39 -8.28
N CYS A 60 5.32 16.22 -7.75
CA CYS A 60 5.27 15.98 -6.31
C CYS A 60 6.68 15.91 -5.69
N ASP A 61 6.84 16.44 -4.48
CA ASP A 61 8.03 16.22 -3.67
C ASP A 61 8.00 14.80 -3.07
N MET A 62 8.85 13.93 -3.60
CA MET A 62 8.93 12.53 -3.19
C MET A 62 9.34 12.34 -1.73
N SER A 63 10.11 13.27 -1.16
CA SER A 63 10.51 13.22 0.25
C SER A 63 9.30 13.48 1.15
N VAL A 64 8.44 14.43 0.75
CA VAL A 64 7.20 14.75 1.46
C VAL A 64 6.19 13.60 1.35
N VAL A 65 6.09 12.96 0.17
CA VAL A 65 5.23 11.79 -0.02
C VAL A 65 5.69 10.64 0.89
N ALA A 66 6.97 10.27 0.83
CA ALA A 66 7.50 9.18 1.64
C ALA A 66 7.35 9.45 3.15
N TYR A 67 7.59 10.69 3.60
CA TYR A 67 7.40 11.09 5.00
C TYR A 67 5.96 10.90 5.47
N HIS A 68 4.99 11.39 4.69
CA HIS A 68 3.57 11.25 5.05
C HIS A 68 3.08 9.81 4.96
N MET A 69 3.60 9.02 4.01
CA MET A 69 3.32 7.59 3.96
C MET A 69 3.82 6.87 5.21
N ALA A 70 5.07 7.13 5.64
CA ALA A 70 5.62 6.55 6.85
C ALA A 70 4.84 6.97 8.11
N LEU A 71 4.48 8.25 8.22
CA LEU A 71 3.61 8.74 9.29
C LEU A 71 2.23 8.07 9.27
N PHE A 72 1.64 7.90 8.09
CA PHE A 72 0.35 7.24 7.93
C PHE A 72 0.45 5.78 8.38
N VAL A 73 1.44 5.02 7.90
CA VAL A 73 1.66 3.63 8.31
C VAL A 73 1.86 3.53 9.83
N GLY A 74 2.70 4.39 10.41
CA GLY A 74 2.95 4.40 11.85
C GLY A 74 1.71 4.74 12.70
N ARG A 75 0.80 5.57 12.19
CA ARG A 75 -0.42 6.00 12.91
C ARG A 75 -1.69 5.24 12.54
N ALA A 76 -1.72 4.57 11.41
CA ALA A 76 -2.88 3.81 10.93
C ALA A 76 -2.67 2.31 11.06
N GLY A 77 -1.43 1.84 11.25
CA GLY A 77 -1.12 0.41 11.29
C GLY A 77 -1.78 -0.35 12.44
N HIS A 78 -2.12 0.31 13.54
CA HIS A 78 -2.89 -0.27 14.64
C HIS A 78 -4.42 -0.20 14.45
N VAL A 79 -4.92 0.53 13.44
CA VAL A 79 -6.36 0.70 13.16
C VAL A 79 -6.79 0.00 11.87
N LEU A 80 -5.85 -0.28 10.96
CA LEU A 80 -6.05 -1.07 9.75
C LEU A 80 -5.75 -2.56 10.01
N THR A 81 -6.34 -3.11 11.07
CA THR A 81 -6.34 -4.55 11.29
C THR A 81 -7.43 -5.20 10.42
N PRO A 82 -7.30 -6.49 10.07
CA PRO A 82 -8.35 -7.21 9.36
C PRO A 82 -9.69 -7.19 10.10
N GLU A 83 -9.68 -7.11 11.44
CA GLU A 83 -10.90 -6.89 12.22
C GLU A 83 -11.65 -5.63 11.78
N VAL A 84 -11.00 -4.48 11.68
CA VAL A 84 -11.67 -3.21 11.30
C VAL A 84 -12.15 -3.26 9.85
N ARG A 85 -11.43 -3.95 8.96
CA ARG A 85 -11.87 -4.21 7.58
C ARG A 85 -13.08 -5.14 7.53
N SER A 86 -13.16 -6.14 8.39
CA SER A 86 -14.30 -7.05 8.51
C SER A 86 -15.53 -6.30 9.05
N GLU A 87 -15.36 -5.49 10.09
CA GLU A 87 -16.44 -4.68 10.67
C GLU A 87 -17.00 -3.65 9.69
N LEU A 88 -16.14 -2.94 8.96
CA LEU A 88 -16.58 -1.96 7.96
C LEU A 88 -17.33 -2.65 6.80
N ARG A 89 -16.84 -3.80 6.32
CA ARG A 89 -17.52 -4.60 5.30
C ARG A 89 -18.89 -5.06 5.78
N GLN A 90 -19.00 -5.57 7.01
CA GLN A 90 -20.27 -5.99 7.60
C GLN A 90 -21.25 -4.83 7.79
N SER A 91 -20.76 -3.63 8.12
CA SER A 91 -21.59 -2.42 8.23
C SER A 91 -22.12 -1.96 6.87
N MET A 92 -21.33 -2.11 5.80
CA MET A 92 -21.75 -1.79 4.43
C MET A 92 -22.76 -2.82 3.88
N GLU A 93 -22.60 -4.10 4.23
CA GLU A 93 -23.54 -5.18 3.87
C GLU A 93 -24.86 -5.12 4.67
N LYS A 94 -24.88 -4.45 5.83
CA LYS A 94 -26.07 -4.27 6.70
C LYS A 94 -26.92 -3.03 6.40
N THR A 95 -26.60 -2.26 5.36
CA THR A 95 -27.48 -1.16 4.93
C THR A 95 -28.50 -1.69 3.90
N PRO A 96 -29.81 -1.72 4.21
CA PRO A 96 -30.83 -2.16 3.26
C PRO A 96 -31.00 -1.18 2.10
#